data_AF-A0A382AWB4-F1
#
_entry.id   AF-A0A382AWB4-F1
#
_cell.length_a   1.000
_cell.length_b   1.000
_cell.length_c   1.000
_cell.angle_alpha   90.00
_cell.angle_beta   90.00
_cell.angle_gamma   90.00
#
_symmetry.space_group_name_H-M   'P 1'
#
loop_
_entity.id
_entity.type
_entity.pdbx_description
1 polymer ?
#
loop_
_entity_poly.entity_id
_entity_poly.type
_entity_poly.pdbx_seq_one_letter_code
_entity_poly.pdbx_strand_id
1 'polypeptide(L)'
;MSQEPLTPIFIEVADPATAEITVSDVLIGAFSFTGVLAVIAMVLAALFAWTLIGLRGKRLSRTTNDATSAAVRLGLDVSSR
;
A
#
# COMPACT_ATOMS: atom_id res chain seq x y z
N MET A 1 -27.90 -78.03 16.22
CA MET A 1 -27.05 -77.26 15.30
C MET A 1 -26.76 -75.94 15.98
N SER A 2 -25.52 -75.75 16.44
CA SER A 2 -25.09 -74.58 17.22
C SER A 2 -24.48 -73.57 16.25
N GLN A 3 -25.08 -72.38 16.13
CA GLN A 3 -24.52 -71.29 15.31
C GLN A 3 -23.71 -70.37 16.22
N GLU A 4 -22.40 -70.34 16.03
CA GLU A 4 -21.47 -69.40 16.67
C GLU A 4 -21.45 -68.09 15.86
N PRO A 5 -21.57 -66.90 16.48
CA PRO A 5 -21.57 -65.65 15.74
C PRO A 5 -20.13 -65.18 15.47
N LEU A 6 -19.73 -65.19 14.20
CA LEU A 6 -18.50 -64.55 13.70
C LEU A 6 -18.68 -63.03 13.74
N THR A 7 -18.03 -62.35 14.70
CA THR A 7 -17.98 -60.88 14.74
C THR A 7 -16.75 -60.39 13.97
N PRO A 8 -16.93 -59.61 12.88
CA PRO A 8 -15.81 -59.09 12.09
C PRO A 8 -15.11 -57.94 12.82
N ILE A 9 -13.78 -57.95 12.79
CA ILE A 9 -12.93 -56.90 13.37
C ILE A 9 -12.65 -55.85 12.29
N PHE A 10 -13.01 -54.59 12.56
CA PHE A 10 -12.74 -53.44 11.70
C PHE A 10 -11.48 -52.72 12.19
N ILE A 11 -10.55 -52.43 11.26
CA ILE A 11 -9.34 -51.64 11.54
C ILE A 11 -9.48 -50.31 10.80
N GLU A 12 -9.51 -49.21 11.55
CA GLU A 12 -9.63 -47.84 11.05
C GLU A 12 -8.24 -47.29 10.71
N VAL A 13 -8.02 -46.91 9.46
CA VAL A 13 -6.81 -46.22 9.01
C VAL A 13 -7.08 -44.73 9.15
N ALA A 14 -6.41 -44.08 10.10
CA ALA A 14 -6.57 -42.65 10.33
C ALA A 14 -6.11 -41.84 9.10
N ASP A 15 -6.96 -40.93 8.64
CA ASP A 15 -6.70 -40.04 7.50
C ASP A 15 -5.50 -39.11 7.77
N PRO A 16 -4.66 -38.81 6.75
CA PRO A 16 -3.56 -37.89 6.92
C PRO A 16 -4.08 -36.48 7.23
N ALA A 17 -3.59 -35.89 8.32
CA ALA A 17 -3.91 -34.53 8.75
C ALA A 17 -3.27 -33.47 7.83
N THR A 18 -3.74 -33.37 6.58
CA THR A 18 -3.42 -32.26 5.68
C THR A 18 -4.34 -31.09 5.94
N ALA A 19 -3.79 -29.88 6.08
CA ALA A 19 -4.58 -28.67 6.22
C ALA A 19 -5.41 -28.44 4.94
N GLU A 20 -6.73 -28.43 5.08
CA GLU A 20 -7.65 -28.10 3.98
C GLU A 20 -7.55 -26.61 3.67
N ILE A 21 -6.98 -26.27 2.51
CA ILE A 21 -7.00 -24.89 1.99
C ILE A 21 -8.27 -24.73 1.17
N THR A 22 -9.18 -23.87 1.62
CA THR A 22 -10.42 -23.62 0.90
C THR A 22 -10.23 -22.59 -0.21
N VAL A 23 -11.09 -22.60 -1.23
CA VAL A 23 -11.07 -21.59 -2.30
C VAL A 23 -11.29 -20.18 -1.75
N SER A 24 -12.10 -20.05 -0.69
CA SER A 24 -12.31 -18.79 0.02
C SER A 24 -11.02 -18.22 0.61
N ASP A 25 -10.14 -19.05 1.16
CA ASP A 25 -8.87 -18.59 1.75
C ASP A 25 -7.96 -17.97 0.67
N VAL A 26 -7.92 -18.58 -0.51
CA VAL A 26 -7.15 -18.07 -1.65
C VAL A 26 -7.72 -16.74 -2.14
N LEU A 27 -9.04 -16.62 -2.25
CA LEU A 27 -9.69 -15.38 -2.67
C LEU A 27 -9.44 -14.25 -1.67
N ILE A 28 -9.63 -14.51 -0.37
CA ILE A 28 -9.37 -13.53 0.70
C ILE A 28 -7.89 -13.12 0.70
N GLY A 29 -6.97 -14.08 0.52
CA GLY A 29 -5.54 -13.82 0.38
C GLY A 29 -5.21 -12.93 -0.81
N ALA A 30 -5.77 -13.23 -1.99
CA ALA A 30 -5.52 -12.44 -3.20
C ALA A 30 -6.08 -11.01 -3.09
N PHE A 31 -7.32 -10.86 -2.63
CA PHE A 31 -7.95 -9.54 -2.47
C PHE A 31 -7.24 -8.67 -1.44
N SER A 32 -6.84 -9.24 -0.31
CA SER A 32 -6.08 -8.50 0.71
C SER A 32 -4.73 -8.04 0.18
N PHE A 33 -4.02 -8.90 -0.57
CA PHE A 33 -2.75 -8.53 -1.19
C PHE A 33 -2.89 -7.38 -2.20
N THR A 34 -3.86 -7.46 -3.11
CA THR A 34 -4.14 -6.38 -4.07
C THR A 34 -4.55 -5.09 -3.35
N GLY A 35 -5.38 -5.18 -2.31
CA GLY A 35 -5.78 -4.04 -1.50
C GLY A 35 -4.59 -3.33 -0.86
N VAL A 36 -3.68 -4.09 -0.25
CA VAL A 36 -2.45 -3.54 0.35
C VAL A 36 -1.58 -2.85 -0.70
N LEU A 37 -1.39 -3.46 -1.87
CA LEU A 37 -0.64 -2.83 -2.96
C LEU A 37 -1.27 -1.51 -3.43
N ALA A 38 -2.61 -1.46 -3.54
CA ALA A 38 -3.32 -0.25 -3.93
C ALA A 38 -3.11 0.87 -2.90
N VAL A 39 -3.17 0.55 -1.60
CA VAL A 39 -2.92 1.52 -0.52
C VAL A 39 -1.48 2.03 -0.59
N ILE A 40 -0.49 1.15 -0.76
CA ILE A 40 0.92 1.55 -0.89
C ILE A 40 1.11 2.49 -2.10
N ALA A 41 0.54 2.14 -3.25
CA ALA A 41 0.62 2.96 -4.46
C ALA A 41 -0.01 4.34 -4.24
N MET A 42 -1.16 4.41 -3.57
CA MET A 42 -1.83 5.67 -3.24
C MET A 42 -0.96 6.56 -2.34
N VAL A 43 -0.34 5.97 -1.31
CA VAL A 43 0.57 6.69 -0.40
C VAL A 43 1.79 7.22 -1.18
N LEU A 44 2.41 6.40 -2.02
CA LEU A 44 3.54 6.81 -2.85
C LEU A 44 3.17 7.95 -3.81
N ALA A 45 1.99 7.87 -4.45
CA ALA A 45 1.50 8.92 -5.33
C ALA A 45 1.28 10.23 -4.57
N ALA A 46 0.69 10.17 -3.37
CA ALA A 46 0.48 11.34 -2.53
C ALA A 46 1.81 11.98 -2.09
N LEU A 47 2.78 11.17 -1.66
CA LEU A 47 4.13 11.65 -1.32
C LEU A 47 4.80 12.30 -2.53
N PHE A 48 4.73 11.66 -3.70
CA PHE A 48 5.29 12.20 -4.92
C PHE A 48 4.66 13.56 -5.28
N ALA A 49 3.34 13.66 -5.27
CA ALA A 49 2.63 14.91 -5.52
C ALA A 49 3.05 16.00 -4.52
N TRP A 50 3.15 15.66 -3.23
CA TRP A 50 3.60 16.57 -2.18
C TRP A 50 5.02 17.09 -2.44
N THR A 51 5.95 16.19 -2.82
CA THR A 51 7.31 16.61 -3.16
C THR A 51 7.31 17.60 -4.32
N LEU A 52 6.52 17.33 -5.37
CA LEU A 52 6.45 18.17 -6.57
C LEU A 52 5.92 19.57 -6.24
N ILE A 53 4.88 19.64 -5.41
CA ILE A 53 4.33 20.91 -4.90
C ILE A 53 5.39 21.67 -4.10
N GLY A 54 6.10 21.00 -3.18
CA GLY A 54 7.17 21.61 -2.40
C GLY A 54 8.33 22.12 -3.26
N LEU A 55 8.73 21.35 -4.27
CA LEU A 55 9.75 21.74 -5.26
C LEU A 55 9.31 22.96 -6.08
N ARG A 56 8.04 23.01 -6.51
CA ARG A 56 7.47 24.17 -7.21
C ARG A 56 7.48 25.40 -6.30
N GLY A 57 7.06 25.27 -5.05
CA GLY A 57 7.07 26.35 -4.07
C GLY A 57 8.48 26.93 -3.85
N LYS A 58 9.50 26.07 -3.73
CA LYS A 58 10.90 26.49 -3.60
C LYS A 58 11.41 27.24 -4.83
N ARG A 59 11.05 26.79 -6.04
CA ARG A 59 11.44 27.48 -7.29
C ARG A 59 10.79 28.85 -7.39
N LEU A 60 9.49 28.96 -7.12
CA LEU A 60 8.79 30.26 -7.10
C LEU A 60 9.40 31.20 -6.06
N SER A 61 9.64 30.71 -4.85
CA SER A 61 10.25 31.51 -3.78
C SER A 61 11.65 32.01 -4.15
N ARG A 62 12.46 31.19 -4.86
CA ARG A 62 13.77 31.60 -5.37
C ARG A 62 13.66 32.69 -6.44
N THR A 63 12.77 32.51 -7.43
CA THR A 63 12.55 33.51 -8.48
C THR A 63 12.02 34.83 -7.93
N THR A 64 11.11 34.80 -6.95
CA THR A 64 10.64 36.01 -6.28
C THR A 64 11.76 36.71 -5.52
N ASN A 65 12.60 35.99 -4.78
CA ASN A 65 13.74 36.58 -4.07
C ASN A 65 14.81 37.15 -5.01
N ASP A 66 15.07 36.49 -6.14
CA ASP A 66 15.99 36.98 -7.17
C ASP A 66 15.42 38.23 -7.88
N ALA A 67 14.11 38.26 -8.16
CA ALA A 67 13.43 39.42 -8.75
C ALA A 67 13.39 40.61 -7.80
N THR A 68 13.12 40.40 -6.51
CA THR A 68 13.17 41.44 -5.47
C THR A 68 14.59 41.97 -5.31
N SER A 69 15.60 41.08 -5.29
CA SER A 69 17.01 41.49 -5.19
C SER A 69 17.48 42.27 -6.44
N ALA A 70 16.99 41.89 -7.63
CA ALA A 70 17.23 42.63 -8.86
C ALA A 70 16.53 43.99 -8.86
N ALA A 71 15.30 44.09 -8.35
CA ALA A 71 14.56 45.36 -8.21
C ALA A 71 15.24 46.33 -7.23
N VAL A 72 15.74 45.83 -6.10
CA VAL A 72 16.53 46.62 -5.12
C VAL A 72 17.83 47.13 -5.75
N ARG A 73 18.51 46.30 -6.57
CA ARG A 73 19.75 46.71 -7.28
C ARG A 73 19.50 47.69 -8.42
N LEU A 74 18.34 47.64 -9.06
CA LEU A 74 17.91 48.61 -10.07
C LEU A 74 17.43 49.93 -9.46
N GLY A 75 17.49 50.10 -8.13
CA GLY A 75 17.03 51.29 -7.43
C GLY A 75 15.52 51.52 -7.57
N LEU A 76 14.76 50.47 -7.93
CA LEU A 76 13.31 50.53 -8.14
C LEU A 76 12.52 50.29 -6.86
N ASP A 77 13.17 50.41 -5.70
CA ASP A 77 12.50 50.58 -4.41
C ASP A 77 11.88 51.98 -4.40
N VAL A 78 10.75 52.11 -5.09
CA VAL A 78 9.93 53.31 -5.05
C VAL A 78 9.42 53.42 -3.62
N SER A 79 10.08 54.29 -2.86
CA SER A 79 9.52 54.96 -1.69
C SER A 79 8.22 55.62 -2.12
N SER A 80 7.11 54.90 -2.02
CA SER A 80 5.77 55.48 -1.97
C SER A 80 5.51 55.96 -0.54
N ARG A 81 6.34 56.90 -0.09
CA ARG A 81 6.05 58.01 0.83
C ARG A 81 7.31 58.81 1.13
#